data_AF-A0A9E5D2V6-F1
#
_entry.id   AF-A0A9E5D2V6-F1
#
_cell.length_a   1.000
_cell.length_b   1.000
_cell.length_c   1.000
_cell.angle_alpha   90.00
_cell.angle_beta   90.00
_cell.angle_gamma   90.00
#
_symmetry.space_group_name_H-M   'P 1'
#
loop_
_entity.id
_entity.type
_entity.pdbx_description
1 polymer ?
#
loop_
_entity_poly.entity_id
_entity_poly.type
_entity_poly.pdbx_seq_one_letter_code
_entity_poly.pdbx_strand_id
1 'polypeptide(L)'
;MPETSASGSLEPLHFAREILNVQLWSKQEEVLSALTHNRRVAVKSGNGLGKGFSAAVAVLWFLYCHDPAVVLSTAPTFRQV
;
A
#
# COMPACT_ATOMS: atom_id res chain seq x y z
N MET A 1 -21.81 -9.04 1.42
CA MET A 1 -20.42 -8.63 1.72
C MET A 1 -19.91 -9.64 2.73
N PRO A 2 -18.77 -10.31 2.52
CA PRO A 2 -18.31 -11.28 3.52
C PRO A 2 -17.95 -10.51 4.79
N GLU A 3 -18.45 -11.01 5.91
CA GLU A 3 -18.27 -10.43 7.23
C GLU A 3 -16.87 -10.76 7.73
N THR A 4 -15.93 -9.82 7.60
CA THR A 4 -14.56 -10.00 8.13
C THR A 4 -14.52 -9.57 9.58
N SER A 5 -14.93 -10.49 10.46
CA SER A 5 -14.56 -10.46 11.87
C SER A 5 -13.12 -10.97 12.01
N ALA A 6 -12.14 -10.06 12.04
CA ALA A 6 -10.81 -10.32 12.60
C ALA A 6 -10.15 -8.99 13.01
N SER A 7 -9.98 -8.82 14.32
CA SER A 7 -9.49 -7.63 15.03
C SER A 7 -7.98 -7.37 14.88
N GLY A 8 -7.46 -7.37 13.66
CA GLY A 8 -6.08 -6.97 13.37
C GLY A 8 -5.92 -6.58 11.91
N SER A 9 -5.45 -5.36 11.65
CA SER A 9 -5.09 -4.95 10.30
C SER A 9 -4.04 -5.93 9.76
N LEU A 10 -4.29 -6.55 8.61
CA LEU A 10 -3.30 -7.41 7.96
C LEU A 10 -2.02 -6.59 7.70
N GLU A 11 -0.84 -7.19 7.82
CA GLU A 11 0.38 -6.51 7.39
C GLU A 11 0.34 -6.26 5.86
N PRO A 12 0.86 -5.13 5.36
CA PRO A 12 0.75 -4.76 3.95
C PRO A 12 1.42 -5.79 3.02
N LEU A 13 2.48 -6.47 3.47
CA LEU A 13 3.14 -7.52 2.69
C LEU A 13 2.27 -8.79 2.59
N HIS A 14 1.58 -9.13 3.68
CA HIS A 14 0.62 -10.23 3.68
C HIS A 14 -0.55 -9.90 2.75
N PHE A 15 -1.10 -8.68 2.84
CA PHE A 15 -2.16 -8.21 1.97
C PHE A 15 -1.77 -8.27 0.48
N ALA A 16 -0.57 -7.79 0.15
CA ALA A 16 -0.05 -7.84 -1.22
C ALA A 16 0.02 -9.28 -1.76
N ARG A 17 0.52 -10.21 -0.95
CA ARG A 17 0.73 -11.60 -1.36
C ARG A 17 -0.57 -12.41 -1.41
N GLU A 18 -1.37 -12.37 -0.35
CA GLU A 18 -2.50 -13.30 -0.17
C GLU A 18 -3.82 -12.72 -0.68
N ILE A 19 -3.98 -11.39 -0.68
CA ILE A 19 -5.22 -10.73 -1.14
C ILE A 19 -5.08 -10.23 -2.58
N LEU A 20 -4.00 -9.51 -2.88
CA LEU A 20 -3.78 -8.99 -4.24
C LEU A 20 -3.10 -10.01 -5.17
N ASN A 21 -2.53 -11.09 -4.63
CA ASN A 21 -1.77 -12.09 -5.38
C ASN A 21 -0.63 -11.47 -6.22
N VAL A 22 0.10 -10.51 -5.64
CA VAL A 22 1.23 -9.85 -6.31
C VAL A 22 2.56 -10.19 -5.66
N GLN A 23 3.61 -10.23 -6.50
CA GLN A 23 4.98 -10.41 -6.05
C GLN A 23 5.68 -9.05 -6.02
N LEU A 24 6.19 -8.69 -4.85
CA LEU A 24 6.95 -7.47 -4.63
C LEU A 24 8.44 -7.81 -4.70
N TRP A 25 9.25 -6.90 -5.23
CA TRP A 25 10.70 -7.03 -5.07
C TRP A 25 11.15 -6.33 -3.78
N SER A 26 12.37 -6.63 -3.35
CA SER A 26 12.90 -6.27 -2.03
C SER A 26 12.70 -4.81 -1.61
N LYS A 27 12.87 -3.84 -2.51
CA LYS A 27 12.64 -2.42 -2.16
C LYS A 27 11.18 -2.04 -2.04
N GLN A 28 10.26 -2.70 -2.76
CA GLN A 28 8.83 -2.44 -2.57
C GLN A 28 8.36 -3.01 -1.23
N GLU A 29 8.92 -4.16 -0.82
CA GLU A 29 8.66 -4.73 0.51
C GLU A 29 9.17 -3.80 1.62
N GLU A 30 10.39 -3.26 1.47
CA GLU A 30 10.96 -2.28 2.40
C GLU A 30 10.08 -1.03 2.53
N VAL A 31 9.60 -0.49 1.40
CA VAL A 31 8.70 0.67 1.39
C VAL A 31 7.38 0.37 2.11
N LEU A 32 6.75 -0.77 1.82
CA LEU A 32 5.46 -1.13 2.40
C LEU A 32 5.57 -1.47 3.90
N SER A 33 6.61 -2.20 4.30
CA SER A 33 6.88 -2.52 5.72
C SER A 33 7.21 -1.27 6.54
N ALA A 34 7.83 -0.26 5.94
CA ALA A 34 8.06 1.02 6.62
C ALA A 34 6.76 1.74 7.00
N LEU A 35 5.65 1.51 6.28
CA LEU A 35 4.37 2.19 6.54
C LEU A 35 3.73 1.78 7.87
N THR A 36 3.97 0.55 8.35
CA THR A 36 3.35 0.07 9.60
C THR A 36 4.01 0.65 10.86
N HIS A 37 5.27 1.09 10.74
CA HIS A 37 6.06 1.59 11.87
C HIS A 37 6.27 3.11 11.84
N ASN A 38 6.01 3.77 10.72
CA ASN A 38 6.31 5.18 10.51
C ASN A 38 5.09 5.96 10.07
N ARG A 39 4.77 7.04 10.79
CA ARG A 39 3.70 7.98 10.40
C ARG A 39 4.00 8.69 9.06
N ARG A 40 5.28 8.83 8.69
CA ARG A 40 5.73 9.48 7.46
C ARG A 40 6.88 8.68 6.87
N VAL A 41 6.76 8.30 5.61
CA VAL A 41 7.80 7.61 4.85
C VAL A 41 8.12 8.42 3.61
N ALA A 42 9.40 8.74 3.40
CA ALA A 42 9.89 9.41 2.21
C ALA A 42 10.80 8.46 1.44
N VAL A 43 10.47 8.22 0.17
CA VAL A 43 11.23 7.32 -0.70
C VAL A 43 11.81 8.12 -1.86
N LYS A 44 13.12 7.99 -2.10
CA LYS A 44 13.76 8.66 -3.23
C LYS A 44 13.17 8.15 -4.55
N SER A 45 12.80 9.07 -5.45
CA SER A 45 12.24 8.72 -6.75
C SER A 45 13.27 8.07 -7.68
N GLY A 46 12.84 7.10 -8.48
CA GLY A 46 13.61 6.53 -9.59
C GLY A 46 12.70 5.96 -10.69
N ASN A 47 13.14 5.96 -11.94
CA ASN A 47 12.32 5.58 -13.09
C ASN A 47 12.23 4.05 -13.26
N GLY A 48 11.07 3.54 -13.66
CA GLY A 48 10.87 2.10 -13.90
C GLY A 48 10.82 1.20 -12.66
N LEU A 49 10.90 1.76 -11.43
CA LEU A 49 10.99 0.98 -10.19
C LEU A 49 9.65 0.49 -9.62
N GLY A 50 8.54 0.73 -10.31
CA GLY A 50 7.20 0.35 -9.82
C GLY A 50 6.68 1.21 -8.66
N LYS A 51 7.04 2.50 -8.59
CA LYS A 51 6.61 3.41 -7.51
C LYS A 51 5.08 3.56 -7.42
N GLY A 52 4.42 3.72 -8.56
CA GLY A 52 2.96 3.79 -8.63
C GLY A 52 2.30 2.48 -8.20
N PHE A 53 2.92 1.35 -8.55
CA PHE A 53 2.44 0.04 -8.12
C PHE A 53 2.51 -0.14 -6.60
N SER A 54 3.64 0.21 -5.97
CA SER A 54 3.75 0.19 -4.50
C SER A 54 2.75 1.13 -3.82
N ALA A 55 2.52 2.32 -4.40
CA ALA A 55 1.52 3.25 -3.89
C ALA A 55 0.10 2.67 -4.00
N ALA A 56 -0.24 2.00 -5.11
CA ALA A 56 -1.55 1.36 -5.28
C ALA A 56 -1.77 0.22 -4.26
N VAL A 57 -0.77 -0.63 -4.03
CA VAL A 57 -0.83 -1.68 -3.00
C VAL A 57 -1.05 -1.06 -1.62
N ALA A 58 -0.31 0.00 -1.27
CA ALA A 58 -0.47 0.69 0.00
C ALA A 58 -1.87 1.30 0.18
N VAL A 59 -2.41 1.94 -0.87
CA VAL A 59 -3.76 2.52 -0.86
C VAL A 59 -4.81 1.45 -0.63
N LEU A 60 -4.76 0.35 -1.39
CA LEU A 60 -5.73 -0.75 -1.27
C LEU A 60 -5.65 -1.41 0.09
N TRP A 61 -4.43 -1.69 0.58
CA TRP A 61 -4.23 -2.21 1.92
C TRP A 61 -4.87 -1.30 2.97
N PHE A 62 -4.62 0.00 2.91
CA PHE A 62 -5.15 0.94 3.89
C PHE A 62 -6.70 0.99 3.87
N LEU A 63 -7.30 1.03 2.68
CA LEU A 63 -8.75 1.07 2.52
C LEU A 63 -9.45 -0.20 3.01
N TYR A 64 -8.82 -1.37 2.85
CA TYR A 64 -9.43 -2.66 3.22
C TYR A 64 -9.16 -3.06 4.68
N CYS A 65 -8.06 -2.60 5.27
CA CYS A 65 -7.63 -3.03 6.60
C CYS A 65 -7.90 -2.01 7.72
N HIS A 66 -8.37 -0.81 7.39
CA HIS A 66 -8.72 0.23 8.37
C HIS A 66 -10.15 0.72 8.13
N ASP A 67 -10.91 0.86 9.21
CA ASP A 67 -12.27 1.42 9.16
C ASP A 67 -12.46 2.40 10.34
N PRO A 68 -12.88 3.65 10.09
CA PRO A 68 -13.07 4.27 8.78
C PRO A 68 -11.73 4.62 8.10
N ALA A 69 -11.67 4.48 6.77
CA ALA A 69 -10.49 4.85 5.98
C ALA A 69 -10.77 5.96 4.96
N VAL A 70 -9.81 6.88 4.84
CA VAL A 70 -9.72 7.87 3.76
C VAL A 70 -8.29 7.88 3.26
N VAL A 71 -8.10 7.72 1.96
CA VAL A 71 -6.78 7.79 1.31
C VAL A 71 -6.80 8.90 0.27
N LEU A 72 -5.82 9.79 0.33
CA LEU A 72 -5.63 10.88 -0.62
C LEU A 72 -4.34 10.66 -1.41
N SER A 73 -4.45 10.63 -2.74
CA SER A 73 -3.32 10.63 -3.66
C SER A 73 -3.28 11.93 -4.45
N THR A 74 -2.07 12.38 -4.77
CA THR A 74 -1.83 13.58 -5.58
C THR A 74 -0.78 13.29 -6.62
N ALA A 75 -0.93 13.85 -7.81
CA ALA A 75 0.07 13.80 -8.86
C ALA A 75 0.18 15.15 -9.58
N PRO A 76 1.28 15.42 -10.32
CA PRO A 76 1.46 16.68 -11.05
C PRO A 76 0.38 16.94 -12.11
N THR A 77 -0.21 15.88 -12.68
CA THR A 77 -1.27 15.95 -13.68
C THR A 77 -2.39 14.98 -13.36
N PHE A 78 -3.62 15.30 -13.78
CA PHE A 78 -4.80 14.46 -13.51
C PHE A 78 -4.68 13.05 -14.11
N ARG A 79 -4.01 12.89 -15.26
CA ARG A 79 -3.79 11.59 -15.91
C ARG A 79 -2.91 10.63 -15.08
N GLN A 80 -2.17 11.15 -14.10
CA GLN A 80 -1.24 10.37 -13.27
C GLN A 80 -1.87 9.90 -11.95
N VAL A 81 -3.15 10.20 -11.74
CA VAL A 81 -3.98 9.71 -10.64
C VAL A 81 -4.94 8.67 -11.20
#